data_AF-A0A6L9IJY2-F1
#
_entry.id   AF-A0A6L9IJY2-F1
#
_cell.length_a   1.000
_cell.length_b   1.000
_cell.length_c   1.000
_cell.angle_alpha   90.00
_cell.angle_beta   90.00
_cell.angle_gamma   90.00
#
_symmetry.space_group_name_H-M   'P 1'
#
loop_
_entity.id
_entity.type
_entity.pdbx_description
1 polymer ?
#
loop_
_entity_poly.entity_id
_entity_poly.type
_entity_poly.pdbx_seq_one_letter_code
_entity_poly.pdbx_strand_id
1 'polypeptide(L)'
;MNRAVGIFVLIVLSLLLVAAPALVSAQPAGVSVTCDNGASFDNGVEIIVNQMRSGFTYTATAIGINGFDPVLAVLDETGEGLCSDDDSGAAQYSADLPTTGSVRASGLNAQVRFSQNSASAFADVSLVVGGFGNQTGEFVLILEGMGVTQADNIGDPFSVGITPQMVASGVPLTVYMMARGGVGLDPLIYLADPSSLGTIATDDRNQQIRCDDAGNPNLCYGSSSSLNNSSVTIATGTLRSDQFDAMLGLSLDGLQLSSVPDENILTYVMTSFQRQTQGQYLLAFHVGTAEAVGGAGGDSKATVGQPTAVPTRVPTTPPQVADGVSVTCDNGARFDNGVEFTVVQMRSGFTYTATALGIGGFDPVLAVLDESGEGLCSDDDVNASSYRATLPTTGGVNGNSFSSRVRFDQNSASAFADVSLVVGGFGNQRGEFVLILEGMGVTQADNVGDPFAVRLTQGMVNSGVPLTVYMIGASASLDPLTYLSFDGDVAVDDFGDEVLCDDAGNASLC
;
A
#
# COMPACT_ATOMS: atom_id res chain seq x y z
N MET A 1 -40.67 -26.01 84.82
CA MET A 1 -40.76 -27.11 83.82
C MET A 1 -40.61 -26.50 82.43
N ASN A 2 -39.62 -26.99 81.68
CA ASN A 2 -39.56 -27.14 80.20
C ASN A 2 -39.71 -25.87 79.34
N ARG A 3 -38.66 -25.36 78.68
CA ARG A 3 -37.89 -25.84 77.49
C ARG A 3 -38.37 -25.20 76.18
N ALA A 4 -37.38 -24.83 75.35
CA ALA A 4 -37.37 -24.32 73.95
C ALA A 4 -37.17 -22.79 73.87
N VAL A 5 -35.99 -22.19 73.64
CA VAL A 5 -34.76 -22.55 72.89
C VAL A 5 -35.04 -23.00 71.46
N GLY A 6 -34.73 -22.12 70.51
CA GLY A 6 -34.45 -22.51 69.13
C GLY A 6 -34.93 -21.50 68.09
N ILE A 7 -33.98 -20.98 67.32
CA ILE A 7 -34.17 -20.42 65.96
C ILE A 7 -34.69 -18.97 65.91
N PHE A 8 -33.82 -18.00 66.22
CA PHE A 8 -34.06 -16.60 65.82
C PHE A 8 -32.78 -15.78 65.59
N VAL A 9 -31.70 -16.42 65.09
CA VAL A 9 -30.39 -15.75 64.86
C VAL A 9 -29.82 -15.99 63.44
N LEU A 10 -30.54 -16.67 62.53
CA LEU A 10 -29.98 -17.13 61.26
C LEU A 10 -30.68 -16.58 59.98
N ILE A 11 -31.41 -15.47 60.08
CA ILE A 11 -32.12 -14.86 58.93
C ILE A 11 -31.68 -13.41 58.63
N VAL A 12 -30.85 -12.78 59.48
CA VAL A 12 -30.38 -11.38 59.25
C VAL A 12 -28.96 -11.33 58.62
N LEU A 13 -28.27 -12.47 58.47
CA LEU A 13 -26.92 -12.53 57.87
C LEU A 13 -26.89 -13.02 56.41
N SER A 14 -28.04 -13.26 55.79
CA SER A 14 -28.15 -13.75 54.40
C SER A 14 -28.62 -12.68 53.40
N LEU A 15 -28.73 -11.41 53.82
CA LEU A 15 -29.13 -10.29 52.96
C LEU A 15 -28.08 -9.15 52.92
N LEU A 16 -26.81 -9.51 53.07
CA LEU A 16 -25.67 -8.70 52.58
C LEU A 16 -25.11 -9.38 51.32
N LEU A 17 -25.95 -9.55 50.31
CA LEU A 17 -25.48 -9.63 48.92
C LEU A 17 -24.95 -8.23 48.61
N VAL A 18 -23.66 -8.04 48.87
CA VAL A 18 -22.89 -6.93 48.34
C VAL A 18 -23.07 -7.00 46.83
N ALA A 19 -23.93 -6.12 46.29
CA ALA A 19 -23.96 -5.81 44.88
C ALA A 19 -22.58 -5.21 44.58
N ALA A 20 -21.61 -6.07 44.28
CA ALA A 20 -20.37 -5.65 43.69
C ALA A 20 -20.78 -4.91 42.41
N PRO A 21 -20.42 -3.62 42.23
CA PRO A 21 -20.61 -2.98 40.95
C PRO A 21 -19.89 -3.88 39.94
N ALA A 22 -20.64 -4.46 39.01
CA ALA A 22 -20.03 -5.07 37.85
C ALA A 22 -19.20 -3.96 37.21
N LEU A 23 -17.87 -4.09 37.29
CA LEU A 23 -16.96 -3.24 36.54
C LEU A 23 -17.27 -3.54 35.08
N VAL A 24 -18.15 -2.74 34.48
CA VAL A 24 -18.36 -2.72 33.04
C VAL A 24 -17.03 -2.23 32.49
N SER A 25 -16.20 -3.16 32.01
CA SER A 25 -15.01 -2.81 31.25
C SER A 25 -15.48 -2.02 30.05
N ALA A 26 -15.12 -0.73 29.98
CA ALA A 26 -15.31 0.03 28.77
C ALA A 26 -14.57 -0.71 27.64
N GLN A 27 -15.25 -0.94 26.53
CA GLN A 27 -14.55 -1.46 25.35
C GLN A 27 -13.49 -0.45 24.91
N PRO A 28 -12.34 -0.92 24.38
CA PRO A 28 -11.37 -0.02 23.77
C PRO A 28 -12.03 0.82 22.68
N ALA A 29 -11.59 2.07 22.56
CA ALA A 29 -12.18 3.04 21.64
C ALA A 29 -11.91 2.67 20.17
N GLY A 30 -10.75 2.06 19.91
CA GLY A 30 -10.33 1.49 18.63
C GLY A 30 -9.01 0.73 18.81
N VAL A 31 -8.27 0.55 17.70
CA VAL A 31 -6.92 -0.01 17.70
C VAL A 31 -5.91 1.07 18.09
N SER A 32 -4.99 0.74 18.99
CA SER A 32 -3.89 1.62 19.38
C SER A 32 -2.66 1.38 18.51
N VAL A 33 -2.08 2.45 17.99
CA VAL A 33 -0.81 2.42 17.24
C VAL A 33 0.12 3.50 17.77
N THR A 34 1.40 3.16 17.92
CA THR A 34 2.48 4.10 18.19
C THR A 34 3.48 4.02 17.04
N CYS A 35 3.73 5.15 16.39
CA CYS A 35 4.56 5.27 15.21
C CYS A 35 5.98 5.68 15.59
N ASP A 36 6.96 5.27 14.78
CA ASP A 36 8.38 5.59 15.01
C ASP A 36 8.69 7.09 14.93
N ASN A 37 7.87 7.85 14.19
CA ASN A 37 7.93 9.31 14.12
C ASN A 37 7.40 10.01 15.39
N GLY A 38 6.88 9.25 16.37
CA GLY A 38 6.33 9.74 17.63
C GLY A 38 4.83 10.06 17.59
N ALA A 39 4.17 9.93 16.44
CA ALA A 39 2.71 9.98 16.37
C ALA A 39 2.12 8.75 17.07
N SER A 40 0.96 8.92 17.73
CA SER A 40 0.26 7.81 18.37
C SER A 40 -1.22 8.11 18.48
N PHE A 41 -2.03 7.06 18.39
CA PHE A 41 -3.47 7.13 18.59
C PHE A 41 -4.00 5.82 19.19
N ASP A 42 -5.19 5.91 19.79
CA ASP A 42 -5.95 4.85 20.46
C ASP A 42 -7.37 4.72 19.89
N ASN A 43 -7.69 5.54 18.88
CA ASN A 43 -8.98 5.62 18.21
C ASN A 43 -8.95 5.04 16.80
N GLY A 44 -8.03 4.11 16.53
CA GLY A 44 -7.81 3.55 15.20
C GLY A 44 -9.00 2.72 14.72
N VAL A 45 -9.39 2.93 13.46
CA VAL A 45 -10.25 2.02 12.70
C VAL A 45 -9.36 1.10 11.88
N GLU A 46 -9.53 -0.21 12.06
CA GLU A 46 -8.76 -1.23 11.35
C GLU A 46 -9.54 -1.81 10.16
N ILE A 47 -8.87 -1.84 9.02
CA ILE A 47 -9.33 -2.48 7.79
C ILE A 47 -8.25 -3.48 7.38
N ILE A 48 -8.58 -4.76 7.40
CA ILE A 48 -7.67 -5.85 7.07
C ILE A 48 -7.90 -6.24 5.61
N VAL A 49 -6.84 -6.18 4.82
CA VAL A 49 -6.79 -6.80 3.50
C VAL A 49 -6.49 -8.28 3.71
N ASN A 50 -7.49 -9.14 3.51
CA ASN A 50 -7.34 -10.56 3.76
C ASN A 50 -6.67 -11.19 2.55
N GLN A 51 -5.63 -11.99 2.77
CA GLN A 51 -4.91 -12.70 1.72
C GLN A 51 -4.34 -11.76 0.65
N MET A 52 -3.73 -10.64 1.06
CA MET A 52 -3.03 -9.74 0.15
C MET A 52 -1.90 -10.48 -0.58
N ARG A 53 -1.85 -10.34 -1.90
CA ARG A 53 -0.91 -11.03 -2.77
C ARG A 53 0.51 -10.48 -2.63
N SER A 54 1.49 -11.37 -2.61
CA SER A 54 2.91 -10.97 -2.62
C SER A 54 3.38 -10.46 -3.98
N GLY A 55 4.41 -9.59 -4.01
CA GLY A 55 5.07 -9.16 -5.24
C GLY A 55 4.49 -7.91 -5.90
N PHE A 56 3.44 -7.31 -5.30
CA PHE A 56 2.83 -6.06 -5.74
C PHE A 56 3.16 -4.92 -4.77
N THR A 57 3.19 -3.70 -5.29
CA THR A 57 3.25 -2.48 -4.47
C THR A 57 1.87 -1.84 -4.41
N TYR A 58 1.42 -1.62 -3.18
CA TYR A 58 0.16 -1.00 -2.84
C TYR A 58 0.39 0.39 -2.26
N THR A 59 -0.61 1.26 -2.43
CA THR A 59 -0.59 2.60 -1.82
C THR A 59 -1.89 2.80 -1.05
N ALA A 60 -1.78 2.96 0.27
CA ALA A 60 -2.88 3.36 1.12
C ALA A 60 -2.77 4.86 1.41
N THR A 61 -3.87 5.62 1.24
CA THR A 61 -3.92 7.06 1.50
C THR A 61 -5.14 7.42 2.32
N ALA A 62 -4.97 8.09 3.44
CA ALA A 62 -6.06 8.61 4.26
C ALA A 62 -6.24 10.11 4.00
N ILE A 63 -7.45 10.50 3.57
CA ILE A 63 -7.84 11.89 3.34
C ILE A 63 -8.76 12.32 4.48
N GLY A 64 -8.35 13.33 5.24
CA GLY A 64 -9.17 13.91 6.31
C GLY A 64 -10.28 14.82 5.78
N ILE A 65 -11.48 14.69 6.33
CA ILE A 65 -12.64 15.53 5.99
C ILE A 65 -12.80 16.61 7.07
N ASN A 66 -13.13 17.84 6.65
CA ASN A 66 -13.43 18.98 7.55
C ASN A 66 -12.31 19.31 8.57
N GLY A 67 -11.05 19.07 8.22
CA GLY A 67 -9.90 19.35 9.09
C GLY A 67 -9.58 18.24 10.08
N PHE A 68 -10.11 17.03 9.86
CA PHE A 68 -9.55 15.81 10.46
C PHE A 68 -8.11 15.61 9.98
N ASP A 69 -7.23 15.24 10.90
CA ASP A 69 -5.80 15.03 10.69
C ASP A 69 -5.48 13.52 10.80
N PRO A 70 -5.58 12.75 9.70
CA PRO A 70 -5.41 11.30 9.73
C PRO A 70 -3.95 10.87 9.92
N VAL A 71 -3.74 9.93 10.85
CA VAL A 71 -2.52 9.13 10.93
C VAL A 71 -2.82 7.74 10.39
N LEU A 72 -2.01 7.27 9.44
CA LEU A 72 -2.18 5.98 8.77
C LEU A 72 -1.04 5.03 9.16
N ALA A 73 -1.40 3.85 9.65
CA ALA A 73 -0.48 2.74 9.86
C ALA A 73 -0.83 1.55 8.98
N VAL A 74 0.20 0.84 8.50
CA VAL A 74 0.08 -0.40 7.74
C VAL A 74 0.90 -1.45 8.46
N LEU A 75 0.23 -2.43 9.04
CA LEU A 75 0.80 -3.45 9.92
C LEU A 75 0.74 -4.83 9.26
N ASP A 76 1.78 -5.63 9.43
CA ASP A 76 1.79 -7.04 9.05
C ASP A 76 1.14 -7.93 10.13
N GLU A 77 1.16 -9.24 9.91
CA GLU A 77 0.59 -10.24 10.84
C GLU A 77 1.24 -10.26 12.24
N THR A 78 2.43 -9.67 12.39
CA THR A 78 3.13 -9.56 13.67
C THR A 78 2.78 -8.27 14.42
N GLY A 79 2.08 -7.34 13.77
CA GLY A 79 1.77 -6.01 14.27
C GLY A 79 2.90 -5.00 14.09
N GLU A 80 4.00 -5.38 13.44
CA GLU A 80 5.05 -4.46 13.00
C GLU A 80 4.64 -3.81 11.68
N GLY A 81 5.06 -2.57 11.43
CA GLY A 81 4.56 -1.87 10.25
C GLY A 81 5.13 -0.50 9.99
N LEU A 82 4.60 0.10 8.93
CA LEU A 82 4.88 1.47 8.51
C LEU A 82 3.82 2.39 9.07
N CYS A 83 4.19 3.60 9.42
CA CYS A 83 3.25 4.63 9.80
C CYS A 83 3.61 5.96 9.14
N SER A 84 2.59 6.70 8.73
CA SER A 84 2.73 8.02 8.14
C SER A 84 1.72 8.98 8.73
N ASP A 85 2.16 10.23 8.80
CA ASP A 85 1.43 11.43 9.19
C ASP A 85 1.92 12.57 8.28
N ASP A 86 1.03 13.44 7.81
CA ASP A 86 1.37 14.58 6.92
C ASP A 86 2.27 14.25 5.70
N ASP A 87 1.85 13.32 4.84
CA ASP A 87 2.68 12.92 3.68
C ASP A 87 2.56 13.91 2.50
N SER A 88 3.71 14.39 2.02
CA SER A 88 3.76 15.35 0.91
C SER A 88 3.24 14.80 -0.44
N GLY A 89 3.33 13.49 -0.68
CA GLY A 89 2.78 12.82 -1.85
C GLY A 89 1.25 12.69 -1.76
N ALA A 90 0.71 12.58 -0.55
CA ALA A 90 -0.72 12.58 -0.25
C ALA A 90 -1.35 13.98 -0.33
N ALA A 91 -0.55 15.05 -0.25
CA ALA A 91 -1.06 16.41 -0.11
C ALA A 91 -2.00 16.87 -1.23
N GLN A 92 -1.86 16.28 -2.42
CA GLN A 92 -2.67 16.57 -3.61
C GLN A 92 -3.93 15.71 -3.73
N TYR A 93 -4.10 14.69 -2.88
CA TYR A 93 -5.23 13.78 -2.94
C TYR A 93 -6.52 14.47 -2.53
N SER A 94 -7.58 14.24 -3.29
CA SER A 94 -8.91 14.83 -3.05
C SER A 94 -10.01 13.89 -3.52
N ALA A 95 -11.21 14.00 -2.98
CA ALA A 95 -12.33 13.14 -3.36
C ALA A 95 -13.62 13.95 -3.54
N ASP A 96 -14.47 13.55 -4.47
CA ASP A 96 -15.85 14.02 -4.60
C ASP A 96 -16.76 12.80 -4.75
N LEU A 97 -17.18 12.26 -3.60
CA LEU A 97 -17.98 11.04 -3.50
C LEU A 97 -19.36 11.38 -2.91
N PRO A 98 -20.42 10.59 -3.20
CA PRO A 98 -21.78 10.95 -2.81
C PRO A 98 -21.99 11.17 -1.30
N THR A 99 -21.26 10.46 -0.44
CA THR A 99 -21.41 10.61 1.03
C THR A 99 -20.49 11.65 1.62
N THR A 100 -19.42 12.04 0.92
CA THR A 100 -18.43 13.01 1.42
C THR A 100 -18.68 14.41 0.86
N GLY A 101 -19.29 14.50 -0.32
CA GLY A 101 -19.19 15.67 -1.18
C GLY A 101 -17.74 15.96 -1.59
N SER A 102 -17.48 17.19 -2.01
CA SER A 102 -16.14 17.64 -2.40
C SER A 102 -15.23 17.86 -1.19
N VAL A 103 -14.29 16.94 -1.00
CA VAL A 103 -13.18 16.98 -0.06
C VAL A 103 -11.94 17.51 -0.79
N ARG A 104 -11.35 18.59 -0.29
CA ARG A 104 -10.20 19.25 -0.93
C ARG A 104 -8.88 18.58 -0.56
N ALA A 105 -7.91 18.74 -1.44
CA ALA A 105 -6.50 18.47 -1.17
C ALA A 105 -6.03 19.20 0.10
N SER A 106 -5.24 18.51 0.92
CA SER A 106 -4.77 18.96 2.23
C SER A 106 -3.39 18.40 2.51
N GLY A 107 -2.51 19.22 3.08
CA GLY A 107 -1.20 18.76 3.56
C GLY A 107 -1.29 17.83 4.78
N LEU A 108 -2.49 17.66 5.37
CA LEU A 108 -2.78 16.76 6.48
C LEU A 108 -3.06 15.31 6.05
N ASN A 109 -3.08 15.04 4.74
CA ASN A 109 -3.33 13.67 4.28
C ASN A 109 -2.13 12.79 4.61
N ALA A 110 -2.37 11.53 4.97
CA ALA A 110 -1.32 10.53 5.20
C ALA A 110 -1.29 9.49 4.08
N GLN A 111 -0.11 9.04 3.69
CA GLN A 111 0.05 7.97 2.70
C GLN A 111 1.13 6.99 3.13
N VAL A 112 0.88 5.71 2.93
CA VAL A 112 1.87 4.65 3.08
C VAL A 112 1.91 3.85 1.79
N ARG A 113 3.12 3.72 1.22
CA ARG A 113 3.41 2.78 0.14
C ARG A 113 4.03 1.54 0.74
N PHE A 114 3.51 0.38 0.40
CA PHE A 114 3.92 -0.87 1.02
C PHE A 114 3.79 -2.03 0.03
N SER A 115 4.44 -3.13 0.37
CA SER A 115 4.39 -4.38 -0.39
C SER A 115 4.47 -5.51 0.61
N GLN A 116 3.57 -6.48 0.48
CA GLN A 116 3.69 -7.73 1.22
C GLN A 116 4.73 -8.59 0.49
N ASN A 117 5.95 -8.66 1.01
CA ASN A 117 7.06 -9.45 0.45
C ASN A 117 7.44 -10.63 1.36
N SER A 118 6.52 -11.11 2.20
CA SER A 118 6.78 -12.30 2.98
C SER A 118 6.98 -13.52 2.08
N ALA A 119 7.57 -14.58 2.62
CA ALA A 119 7.78 -15.83 1.89
C ALA A 119 6.45 -16.52 1.48
N SER A 120 5.32 -16.09 2.04
CA SER A 120 3.99 -16.58 1.69
C SER A 120 3.44 -15.83 0.47
N ALA A 121 2.85 -16.55 -0.48
CA ALA A 121 2.19 -15.95 -1.64
C ALA A 121 1.04 -14.99 -1.27
N PHE A 122 0.47 -15.20 -0.08
CA PHE A 122 -0.62 -14.40 0.48
C PHE A 122 -0.37 -14.15 1.97
N ALA A 123 -0.66 -12.94 2.44
CA ALA A 123 -0.66 -12.60 3.87
C ALA A 123 -1.73 -11.56 4.17
N ASP A 124 -2.20 -11.51 5.41
CA ASP A 124 -3.11 -10.46 5.85
C ASP A 124 -2.33 -9.18 6.17
N VAL A 125 -2.89 -8.03 5.79
CA VAL A 125 -2.29 -6.72 6.08
C VAL A 125 -3.35 -5.82 6.70
N SER A 126 -3.04 -5.23 7.86
CA SER A 126 -3.92 -4.30 8.56
C SER A 126 -3.62 -2.86 8.18
N LEU A 127 -4.63 -2.14 7.69
CA LEU A 127 -4.61 -0.70 7.48
C LEU A 127 -5.36 -0.05 8.65
N VAL A 128 -4.66 0.73 9.47
CA VAL A 128 -5.24 1.37 10.65
C VAL A 128 -5.20 2.88 10.49
N VAL A 129 -6.37 3.53 10.50
CA VAL A 129 -6.48 5.00 10.44
C VAL A 129 -6.99 5.51 11.78
N GLY A 130 -6.19 6.36 12.41
CA GLY A 130 -6.56 7.13 13.60
C GLY A 130 -6.43 8.62 13.37
N GLY A 131 -6.79 9.43 14.36
CA GLY A 131 -6.59 10.88 14.30
C GLY A 131 -5.37 11.30 15.10
N PHE A 132 -4.59 12.27 14.59
CA PHE A 132 -3.45 12.83 15.32
C PHE A 132 -3.90 13.32 16.70
N GLY A 133 -3.21 12.86 17.75
CA GLY A 133 -3.56 13.20 19.13
C GLY A 133 -4.96 12.71 19.55
N ASN A 134 -5.44 11.59 19.00
CA ASN A 134 -6.79 11.04 19.24
C ASN A 134 -7.94 11.95 18.79
N GLN A 135 -7.70 12.84 17.81
CA GLN A 135 -8.77 13.62 17.19
C GLN A 135 -9.82 12.67 16.61
N THR A 136 -11.10 13.02 16.75
CA THR A 136 -12.21 12.31 16.09
C THR A 136 -12.70 13.10 14.87
N GLY A 137 -13.27 12.41 13.89
CA GLY A 137 -13.72 13.01 12.65
C GLY A 137 -13.99 12.00 11.55
N GLU A 138 -14.11 12.50 10.33
CA GLU A 138 -14.40 11.70 9.13
C GLU A 138 -13.19 11.64 8.22
N PHE A 139 -13.01 10.50 7.55
CA PHE A 139 -11.94 10.32 6.58
C PHE A 139 -12.38 9.42 5.42
N VAL A 140 -11.64 9.52 4.32
CA VAL A 140 -11.65 8.55 3.23
C VAL A 140 -10.32 7.81 3.22
N LEU A 141 -10.34 6.49 3.41
CA LEU A 141 -9.17 5.64 3.16
C LEU A 141 -9.25 5.13 1.72
N ILE A 142 -8.25 5.43 0.91
CA ILE A 142 -8.08 4.97 -0.47
C ILE A 142 -7.00 3.88 -0.49
N LEU A 143 -7.26 2.79 -1.22
CA LEU A 143 -6.27 1.75 -1.51
C LEU A 143 -6.11 1.60 -3.03
N GLU A 144 -4.88 1.74 -3.49
CA GLU A 144 -4.45 1.58 -4.87
C GLU A 144 -3.59 0.33 -5.04
N GLY A 145 -3.56 -0.21 -6.26
CA GLY A 145 -2.76 -1.40 -6.62
C GLY A 145 -3.55 -2.71 -6.60
N MET A 146 -4.87 -2.64 -6.42
CA MET A 146 -5.76 -3.80 -6.44
C MET A 146 -6.28 -4.09 -7.85
N GLY A 147 -6.64 -5.34 -8.12
CA GLY A 147 -7.25 -5.74 -9.38
C GLY A 147 -7.96 -7.07 -9.27
N VAL A 148 -9.05 -7.21 -10.03
CA VAL A 148 -9.77 -8.49 -10.19
C VAL A 148 -9.13 -9.24 -11.35
N THR A 149 -8.63 -10.43 -11.06
CA THR A 149 -7.91 -11.34 -11.96
C THR A 149 -8.59 -12.71 -11.98
N GLN A 150 -8.20 -13.57 -12.93
CA GLN A 150 -8.69 -14.96 -12.97
C GLN A 150 -8.31 -15.77 -11.73
N ALA A 151 -7.24 -15.38 -11.04
CA ALA A 151 -6.73 -16.10 -9.89
C ALA A 151 -7.51 -15.82 -8.59
N ASP A 152 -8.32 -14.75 -8.55
CA ASP A 152 -8.94 -14.28 -7.30
C ASP A 152 -10.15 -15.10 -6.86
N ASN A 153 -10.52 -16.15 -7.60
CA ASN A 153 -11.61 -17.09 -7.30
C ASN A 153 -12.96 -16.42 -6.98
N ILE A 154 -13.13 -15.97 -5.74
CA ILE A 154 -14.31 -15.29 -5.21
C ILE A 154 -14.22 -13.76 -5.23
N GLY A 155 -13.02 -13.20 -5.39
CA GLY A 155 -12.69 -11.78 -5.25
C GLY A 155 -11.73 -11.51 -4.09
N ASP A 156 -11.46 -10.24 -3.85
CA ASP A 156 -10.56 -9.77 -2.80
C ASP A 156 -11.34 -9.48 -1.50
N PRO A 157 -11.07 -10.18 -0.39
CA PRO A 157 -11.79 -9.96 0.87
C PRO A 157 -11.17 -8.83 1.71
N PHE A 158 -12.00 -7.95 2.26
CA PHE A 158 -11.61 -6.87 3.17
C PHE A 158 -12.44 -6.91 4.45
N SER A 159 -11.80 -7.01 5.60
CA SER A 159 -12.47 -7.05 6.90
C SER A 159 -12.36 -5.69 7.59
N VAL A 160 -13.45 -5.18 8.14
CA VAL A 160 -13.48 -3.90 8.86
C VAL A 160 -13.88 -4.16 10.31
N GLY A 161 -13.02 -3.77 11.25
CA GLY A 161 -13.31 -3.83 12.68
C GLY A 161 -14.21 -2.67 13.10
N ILE A 162 -15.47 -2.96 13.47
CA ILE A 162 -16.42 -1.93 13.87
C ILE A 162 -16.19 -1.53 15.33
N THR A 163 -15.86 -0.26 15.53
CA THR A 163 -15.57 0.28 16.86
C THR A 163 -16.76 1.04 17.46
N PRO A 164 -16.80 1.21 18.80
CA PRO A 164 -17.81 2.06 19.44
C PRO A 164 -17.80 3.50 18.92
N GLN A 165 -16.64 4.02 18.52
CA GLN A 165 -16.51 5.38 17.99
C GLN A 165 -17.08 5.51 16.57
N MET A 166 -17.02 4.45 15.76
CA MET A 166 -17.68 4.42 14.46
C MET A 166 -19.19 4.49 14.63
N VAL A 167 -19.76 3.67 15.53
CA VAL A 167 -21.20 3.69 15.84
C VAL A 167 -21.62 5.06 16.40
N ALA A 168 -20.82 5.63 17.32
CA ALA A 168 -21.12 6.93 17.93
C ALA A 168 -21.07 8.10 16.93
N SER A 169 -20.35 7.97 15.82
CA SER A 169 -20.25 9.02 14.79
C SER A 169 -21.56 9.27 14.05
N GLY A 170 -22.42 8.25 13.94
CA GLY A 170 -23.61 8.28 13.09
C GLY A 170 -23.31 8.34 11.58
N VAL A 171 -22.04 8.19 11.18
CA VAL A 171 -21.61 8.17 9.78
C VAL A 171 -21.71 6.73 9.28
N PRO A 172 -22.46 6.45 8.19
CA PRO A 172 -22.51 5.12 7.60
C PRO A 172 -21.14 4.68 7.08
N LEU A 173 -20.75 3.43 7.32
CA LEU A 173 -19.59 2.82 6.67
C LEU A 173 -19.92 2.62 5.20
N THR A 174 -19.21 3.35 4.33
CA THR A 174 -19.47 3.29 2.88
C THR A 174 -18.23 2.85 2.14
N VAL A 175 -18.38 1.84 1.29
CA VAL A 175 -17.31 1.28 0.48
C VAL A 175 -17.57 1.57 -1.00
N TYR A 176 -16.53 2.00 -1.70
CA TYR A 176 -16.54 2.34 -3.12
C TYR A 176 -15.54 1.48 -3.87
N MET A 177 -15.95 0.91 -4.99
CA MET A 177 -15.07 0.18 -5.90
C MET A 177 -15.17 0.83 -7.27
N MET A 178 -14.08 1.50 -7.68
CA MET A 178 -14.01 2.29 -8.90
C MET A 178 -13.04 1.63 -9.89
N ALA A 179 -13.52 1.25 -11.07
CA ALA A 179 -12.68 0.68 -12.12
C ALA A 179 -11.61 1.68 -12.58
N ARG A 180 -10.39 1.20 -12.83
CA ARG A 180 -9.29 1.97 -13.43
C ARG A 180 -9.09 1.61 -14.90
N GLY A 181 -8.52 2.52 -15.69
CA GLY A 181 -8.21 2.32 -17.12
C GLY A 181 -9.36 2.58 -18.09
N GLY A 182 -10.62 2.58 -17.62
CA GLY A 182 -11.78 2.85 -18.47
C GLY A 182 -12.12 1.65 -19.35
N VAL A 183 -13.29 1.06 -19.09
CA VAL A 183 -13.89 -0.13 -19.74
C VAL A 183 -13.09 -1.44 -19.62
N GLY A 184 -13.52 -2.32 -18.72
CA GLY A 184 -12.99 -3.69 -18.64
C GLY A 184 -13.45 -4.44 -17.41
N LEU A 185 -13.57 -3.72 -16.29
CA LEU A 185 -14.11 -4.23 -15.03
C LEU A 185 -15.56 -3.76 -14.84
N ASP A 186 -16.41 -4.67 -14.37
CA ASP A 186 -17.80 -4.40 -13.95
C ASP A 186 -17.86 -4.68 -12.44
N PRO A 187 -17.59 -3.69 -11.57
CA PRO A 187 -17.40 -3.90 -10.14
C PRO A 187 -18.61 -4.44 -9.39
N LEU A 188 -18.37 -5.42 -8.49
CA LEU A 188 -19.36 -5.91 -7.53
C LEU A 188 -18.76 -5.88 -6.12
N ILE A 189 -19.44 -5.20 -5.20
CA ILE A 189 -19.15 -5.26 -3.77
C ILE A 189 -20.25 -6.08 -3.08
N TYR A 190 -19.87 -7.03 -2.23
CA TYR A 190 -20.85 -7.69 -1.34
C TYR A 190 -20.31 -7.89 0.07
N LEU A 191 -21.22 -7.91 1.05
CA LEU A 191 -20.90 -8.33 2.41
C LEU A 191 -20.97 -9.86 2.47
N ALA A 192 -19.89 -10.50 2.91
CA ALA A 192 -19.83 -11.96 3.05
C ALA A 192 -20.56 -12.44 4.32
N ASP A 193 -21.12 -13.64 4.24
CA ASP A 193 -21.60 -14.36 5.41
C ASP A 193 -20.40 -14.72 6.31
N PRO A 194 -20.46 -14.49 7.64
CA PRO A 194 -19.36 -14.79 8.55
C PRO A 194 -18.88 -16.25 8.52
N SER A 195 -19.73 -17.18 8.07
CA SER A 195 -19.40 -18.59 7.95
C SER A 195 -18.75 -18.98 6.61
N SER A 196 -18.81 -18.12 5.59
CA SER A 196 -18.31 -18.41 4.23
C SER A 196 -18.16 -17.16 3.38
N LEU A 197 -16.91 -16.85 2.97
CA LEU A 197 -16.59 -15.73 2.07
C LEU A 197 -17.28 -15.81 0.70
N GLY A 198 -17.64 -17.02 0.24
CA GLY A 198 -18.34 -17.23 -1.03
C GLY A 198 -19.85 -17.02 -0.97
N THR A 199 -20.42 -16.78 0.22
CA THR A 199 -21.86 -16.61 0.43
C THR A 199 -22.15 -15.16 0.73
N ILE A 200 -23.11 -14.56 0.03
CA ILE A 200 -23.54 -13.18 0.28
C ILE A 200 -24.44 -13.14 1.52
N ALA A 201 -24.11 -12.29 2.47
CA ALA A 201 -24.92 -12.04 3.66
C ALA A 201 -26.30 -11.48 3.28
N THR A 202 -27.31 -11.82 4.10
CA THR A 202 -28.66 -11.29 3.94
C THR A 202 -29.15 -10.60 5.19
N ASP A 203 -29.98 -9.57 5.03
CA ASP A 203 -30.66 -8.93 6.15
C ASP A 203 -31.83 -9.78 6.73
N ASP A 204 -32.56 -9.22 7.69
CA ASP A 204 -33.71 -9.85 8.35
C ASP A 204 -34.89 -10.12 7.41
N ARG A 205 -34.90 -9.51 6.23
CA ARG A 205 -35.89 -9.69 5.15
C ARG A 205 -35.37 -10.62 4.05
N ASN A 206 -34.23 -11.26 4.26
CA ASN A 206 -33.57 -12.13 3.30
C ASN A 206 -33.15 -11.37 2.01
N GLN A 207 -32.89 -10.07 2.11
CA GLN A 207 -32.32 -9.27 1.02
C GLN A 207 -30.79 -9.38 1.07
N GLN A 208 -30.17 -9.69 -0.08
CA GLN A 208 -28.71 -9.77 -0.21
C GLN A 208 -28.06 -8.40 -0.05
N ILE A 209 -26.99 -8.34 0.74
CA ILE A 209 -26.21 -7.14 1.01
C ILE A 209 -25.08 -7.04 -0.03
N ARG A 210 -25.37 -6.41 -1.17
CA ARG A 210 -24.43 -6.23 -2.30
C ARG A 210 -24.74 -4.98 -3.12
N CYS A 211 -23.83 -4.53 -3.97
CA CYS A 211 -24.06 -3.49 -4.96
C CYS A 211 -23.16 -3.67 -6.19
N ASP A 212 -23.75 -3.47 -7.37
CA ASP A 212 -23.21 -3.82 -8.69
C ASP A 212 -23.26 -2.68 -9.71
N ASP A 213 -24.10 -1.67 -9.47
CA ASP A 213 -24.21 -0.46 -10.28
C ASP A 213 -24.71 0.62 -9.33
N ALA A 214 -23.81 1.48 -8.84
CA ALA A 214 -24.18 2.45 -7.81
C ALA A 214 -25.37 3.32 -8.27
N GLY A 215 -26.35 3.51 -7.38
CA GLY A 215 -27.59 4.23 -7.67
C GLY A 215 -28.72 3.41 -8.30
N ASN A 216 -28.50 2.12 -8.63
CA ASN A 216 -29.56 1.24 -9.10
C ASN A 216 -30.22 0.48 -7.93
N PRO A 217 -31.47 0.79 -7.54
CA PRO A 217 -32.12 0.18 -6.37
C PRO A 217 -32.46 -1.30 -6.54
N ASN A 218 -32.39 -1.85 -7.76
CA ASN A 218 -32.62 -3.28 -7.99
C ASN A 218 -31.33 -4.10 -7.88
N LEU A 219 -30.17 -3.45 -7.97
CA LEU A 219 -28.86 -4.09 -7.95
C LEU A 219 -28.08 -3.81 -6.66
N CYS A 220 -28.47 -2.76 -5.93
CA CYS A 220 -27.81 -2.35 -4.68
C CYS A 220 -28.71 -2.50 -3.46
N TYR A 221 -28.10 -2.96 -2.38
CA TYR A 221 -28.68 -2.98 -1.04
C TYR A 221 -28.76 -1.56 -0.46
N GLY A 222 -29.84 -1.29 0.26
CA GLY A 222 -30.01 -0.05 0.99
C GLY A 222 -30.07 1.19 0.09
N SER A 223 -29.54 2.31 0.60
CA SER A 223 -29.43 3.56 -0.14
C SER A 223 -28.09 3.60 -0.88
N SER A 224 -28.14 3.65 -2.21
CA SER A 224 -26.98 3.85 -3.06
C SER A 224 -27.22 5.06 -3.96
N SER A 225 -26.17 5.80 -4.27
CA SER A 225 -26.20 6.96 -5.16
C SER A 225 -25.40 6.67 -6.41
N SER A 226 -25.82 7.21 -7.55
CA SER A 226 -25.03 7.08 -8.78
C SER A 226 -23.66 7.72 -8.60
N LEU A 227 -22.61 7.02 -9.02
CA LEU A 227 -21.25 7.53 -9.05
C LEU A 227 -20.94 8.29 -10.35
N ASN A 228 -21.93 8.50 -11.22
CA ASN A 228 -21.80 9.39 -12.36
C ASN A 228 -21.39 10.79 -11.88
N ASN A 229 -20.23 11.26 -12.34
CA ASN A 229 -19.56 12.52 -11.95
C ASN A 229 -18.83 12.49 -10.59
N SER A 230 -18.81 11.37 -9.88
CA SER A 230 -17.90 11.20 -8.75
C SER A 230 -16.46 11.07 -9.22
N SER A 231 -15.53 11.47 -8.38
CA SER A 231 -14.11 11.38 -8.73
C SER A 231 -13.21 11.29 -7.52
N VAL A 232 -12.04 10.70 -7.73
CA VAL A 232 -10.93 10.69 -6.78
C VAL A 232 -9.69 11.18 -7.52
N THR A 233 -9.02 12.19 -6.97
CA THR A 233 -7.72 12.63 -7.47
C THR A 233 -6.63 11.94 -6.67
N ILE A 234 -5.80 11.19 -7.38
CA ILE A 234 -4.66 10.42 -6.88
C ILE A 234 -3.36 10.96 -7.51
N ALA A 235 -2.22 10.37 -7.17
CA ALA A 235 -0.91 10.82 -7.66
C ALA A 235 -0.80 10.87 -9.20
N THR A 236 -1.46 9.96 -9.91
CA THR A 236 -1.42 9.86 -11.38
C THR A 236 -2.46 10.71 -12.10
N GLY A 237 -3.36 11.38 -11.37
CA GLY A 237 -4.41 12.23 -11.93
C GLY A 237 -5.78 12.00 -11.29
N THR A 238 -6.84 12.48 -11.97
CA THR A 238 -8.21 12.31 -11.50
C THR A 238 -8.86 11.08 -12.12
N LEU A 239 -9.14 10.07 -11.29
CA LEU A 239 -10.00 8.96 -11.62
C LEU A 239 -11.47 9.43 -11.56
N ARG A 240 -12.17 9.36 -12.69
CA ARG A 240 -13.61 9.62 -12.74
C ARG A 240 -14.35 8.30 -12.64
N SER A 241 -15.37 8.27 -11.80
CA SER A 241 -16.29 7.14 -11.78
C SER A 241 -17.18 7.10 -13.02
N ASP A 242 -17.66 5.90 -13.32
CA ASP A 242 -18.70 5.68 -14.31
C ASP A 242 -19.97 5.07 -13.71
N GLN A 243 -20.85 4.55 -14.57
CA GLN A 243 -22.15 4.01 -14.18
C GLN A 243 -22.11 2.57 -13.66
N PHE A 244 -21.01 1.85 -13.89
CA PHE A 244 -20.80 0.45 -13.48
C PHE A 244 -20.08 0.36 -12.13
N ASP A 245 -19.43 1.43 -11.69
CA ASP A 245 -18.79 1.46 -10.38
C ASP A 245 -19.79 1.18 -9.24
N ALA A 246 -19.30 0.47 -8.22
CA ALA A 246 -20.13 0.01 -7.11
C ALA A 246 -19.95 0.87 -5.85
N MET A 247 -21.04 1.04 -5.09
CA MET A 247 -21.07 1.74 -3.81
C MET A 247 -22.00 1.01 -2.83
N LEU A 248 -21.44 0.48 -1.75
CA LEU A 248 -22.19 -0.20 -0.69
C LEU A 248 -22.08 0.57 0.63
N GLY A 249 -23.19 1.14 1.09
CA GLY A 249 -23.29 1.83 2.37
C GLY A 249 -24.05 1.01 3.41
N LEU A 250 -23.48 0.87 4.61
CA LEU A 250 -24.13 0.26 5.77
C LEU A 250 -24.27 1.28 6.90
N SER A 251 -25.50 1.52 7.33
CA SER A 251 -25.73 2.32 8.54
C SER A 251 -25.25 1.53 9.75
N LEU A 252 -24.46 2.19 10.60
CA LEU A 252 -24.02 1.66 11.89
C LEU A 252 -24.94 2.12 13.04
N ASP A 253 -25.97 2.92 12.75
CA ASP A 253 -26.83 3.51 13.75
C ASP A 253 -27.57 2.43 14.55
N GLY A 254 -27.41 2.48 15.86
CA GLY A 254 -28.07 1.54 16.77
C GLY A 254 -27.49 0.12 16.77
N LEU A 255 -26.42 -0.14 16.00
CA LEU A 255 -25.71 -1.40 16.02
C LEU A 255 -25.20 -1.69 17.44
N GLN A 256 -25.59 -2.85 17.97
CA GLN A 256 -25.12 -3.32 19.27
C GLN A 256 -23.86 -4.15 19.07
N LEU A 257 -22.73 -3.62 19.50
CA LEU A 257 -21.45 -4.33 19.41
C LEU A 257 -21.37 -5.43 20.47
N SER A 258 -20.81 -6.58 20.09
CA SER A 258 -20.38 -7.59 21.04
C SER A 258 -19.29 -7.02 21.94
N SER A 259 -19.25 -7.46 23.19
CA SER A 259 -18.14 -7.16 24.11
C SER A 259 -16.80 -7.77 23.67
N VAL A 260 -16.81 -8.73 22.74
CA VAL A 260 -15.63 -9.35 22.14
C VAL A 260 -15.31 -8.61 20.83
N PRO A 261 -14.20 -7.86 20.75
CA PRO A 261 -13.87 -7.07 19.55
C PRO A 261 -13.85 -7.87 18.24
N ASP A 262 -13.29 -9.09 18.28
CA ASP A 262 -13.16 -9.97 17.10
C ASP A 262 -14.52 -10.45 16.55
N GLU A 263 -15.61 -10.29 17.29
CA GLU A 263 -16.96 -10.58 16.83
C GLU A 263 -17.62 -9.38 16.11
N ASN A 264 -16.98 -8.20 16.14
CA ASN A 264 -17.48 -6.96 15.53
C ASN A 264 -16.84 -6.69 14.16
N ILE A 265 -16.69 -7.72 13.34
CA ILE A 265 -16.04 -7.62 12.04
C ILE A 265 -17.07 -7.72 10.91
N LEU A 266 -16.96 -6.82 9.94
CA LEU A 266 -17.68 -6.90 8.66
C LEU A 266 -16.70 -7.24 7.53
N THR A 267 -16.90 -8.37 6.87
CA THR A 267 -16.05 -8.76 5.73
C THR A 267 -16.76 -8.48 4.41
N TYR A 268 -16.20 -7.57 3.63
CA TYR A 268 -16.60 -7.26 2.27
C TYR A 268 -15.78 -8.08 1.28
N VAL A 269 -16.33 -8.35 0.10
CA VAL A 269 -15.60 -8.95 -1.01
C VAL A 269 -15.76 -8.06 -2.24
N MET A 270 -14.62 -7.72 -2.84
CA MET A 270 -14.51 -6.93 -4.07
C MET A 270 -14.30 -7.90 -5.22
N THR A 271 -15.20 -7.91 -6.19
CA THR A 271 -15.12 -8.81 -7.33
C THR A 271 -15.75 -8.14 -8.56
N SER A 272 -15.94 -8.91 -9.62
CA SER A 272 -16.67 -8.45 -10.78
C SER A 272 -18.07 -9.05 -10.85
N PHE A 273 -19.02 -8.34 -11.44
CA PHE A 273 -20.36 -8.85 -11.65
C PHE A 273 -20.32 -10.16 -12.43
N GLN A 274 -20.96 -11.19 -11.87
CA GLN A 274 -20.97 -12.55 -12.41
C GLN A 274 -19.56 -13.14 -12.67
N ARG A 275 -18.49 -12.49 -12.19
CA ARG A 275 -17.08 -12.83 -12.44
C ARG A 275 -16.72 -12.91 -13.92
N GLN A 276 -17.30 -12.03 -14.74
CA GLN A 276 -17.11 -12.02 -16.19
C GLN A 276 -16.05 -11.04 -16.67
N THR A 277 -15.63 -10.13 -15.81
CA THR A 277 -14.81 -8.97 -16.15
C THR A 277 -13.62 -8.89 -15.21
N GLN A 278 -12.54 -8.29 -15.67
CA GLN A 278 -11.26 -8.22 -14.96
C GLN A 278 -10.67 -6.83 -15.18
N GLY A 279 -9.79 -6.43 -14.27
CA GLY A 279 -9.14 -5.14 -14.36
C GLY A 279 -8.75 -4.60 -13.00
N GLN A 280 -7.99 -3.51 -13.02
CA GLN A 280 -7.59 -2.79 -11.83
C GLN A 280 -8.73 -1.96 -11.27
N TYR A 281 -8.73 -1.75 -9.95
CA TYR A 281 -9.68 -0.87 -9.30
C TYR A 281 -9.03 -0.05 -8.19
N LEU A 282 -9.68 1.06 -7.87
CA LEU A 282 -9.44 1.85 -6.68
C LEU A 282 -10.52 1.52 -5.66
N LEU A 283 -10.11 1.18 -4.44
CA LEU A 283 -11.01 0.94 -3.32
C LEU A 283 -11.00 2.16 -2.40
N ALA A 284 -12.17 2.61 -1.95
CA ALA A 284 -12.25 3.66 -0.95
C ALA A 284 -13.25 3.33 0.16
N PHE A 285 -12.88 3.61 1.41
CA PHE A 285 -13.74 3.52 2.58
C PHE A 285 -13.99 4.92 3.12
N HIS A 286 -15.26 5.32 3.21
CA HIS A 286 -15.67 6.52 3.95
C HIS A 286 -16.14 6.10 5.34
N VAL A 287 -15.48 6.66 6.36
CA VAL A 287 -15.65 6.30 7.76
C VAL A 287 -15.70 7.55 8.63
N GLY A 288 -16.56 7.55 9.65
CA GLY A 288 -16.58 8.54 10.72
C GLY A 288 -16.20 7.93 12.06
N THR A 289 -15.61 8.75 12.92
CA THR A 289 -15.33 8.45 14.33
C THR A 289 -15.81 9.61 15.20
N ALA A 290 -16.32 9.32 16.39
CA ALA A 290 -16.68 10.32 17.40
C ALA A 290 -16.27 9.85 18.79
N GLU A 291 -16.29 10.74 19.78
CA GLU A 291 -16.09 10.34 21.16
C GLU A 291 -17.14 9.28 21.54
N ALA A 292 -16.68 8.12 22.01
CA ALA A 292 -17.59 7.10 22.49
C ALA A 292 -18.39 7.68 23.66
N VAL A 293 -19.72 7.74 23.51
CA VAL A 293 -20.59 8.15 24.61
C VAL A 293 -20.45 7.09 25.68
N GLY A 294 -19.61 7.36 26.68
CA GLY A 294 -19.34 6.44 27.78
C GLY A 294 -20.66 5.96 28.36
N GLY A 295 -20.93 4.67 28.21
CA GLY A 295 -22.16 4.05 28.66
C GLY A 295 -22.28 4.12 30.19
N ALA A 296 -22.86 5.20 30.70
CA ALA A 296 -23.44 5.30 32.04
C ALA A 296 -24.44 6.47 32.06
N GLY A 297 -25.71 6.17 32.33
CA GLY A 297 -26.80 7.13 32.23
C GLY A 297 -26.71 8.34 33.16
N GLY A 298 -27.42 9.41 32.78
CA GLY A 298 -27.84 10.49 33.66
C GLY A 298 -27.18 11.84 33.38
N ASP A 299 -27.99 12.78 32.87
CA ASP A 299 -27.87 14.24 32.92
C ASP A 299 -26.56 14.83 33.48
N SER A 300 -25.79 15.56 32.64
CA SER A 300 -25.15 16.83 33.03
C SER A 300 -24.52 17.58 31.85
N LYS A 301 -24.83 18.88 31.77
CA LYS A 301 -24.21 19.87 30.89
C LYS A 301 -22.70 20.02 31.20
N ALA A 302 -21.84 19.83 30.20
CA ALA A 302 -20.43 20.19 30.26
C ALA A 302 -20.19 21.62 29.71
N THR A 303 -19.40 22.39 30.46
CA THR A 303 -18.99 23.76 30.13
C THR A 303 -17.61 23.70 29.50
N VAL A 304 -17.44 24.31 28.32
CA VAL A 304 -16.18 24.35 27.57
C VAL A 304 -15.16 25.24 28.27
N GLY A 305 -14.03 24.66 28.69
CA GLY A 305 -12.84 25.36 29.17
C GLY A 305 -11.80 25.46 28.05
N GLN A 306 -11.27 26.68 27.87
CA GLN A 306 -10.36 27.09 26.79
C GLN A 306 -8.92 26.58 27.02
N PRO A 307 -8.21 26.07 25.99
CA PRO A 307 -6.86 25.53 26.14
C PRO A 307 -5.78 26.63 26.21
N THR A 308 -4.76 26.37 27.04
CA THR A 308 -3.60 27.24 27.27
C THR A 308 -2.45 26.81 26.35
N ALA A 309 -1.72 27.79 25.79
CA ALA A 309 -0.69 27.57 24.76
C ALA A 309 0.51 26.72 25.22
N VAL A 310 0.94 25.81 24.35
CA VAL A 310 2.11 24.93 24.48
C VAL A 310 3.38 25.65 23.96
N PRO A 311 4.53 25.58 24.66
CA PRO A 311 5.76 26.25 24.23
C PRO A 311 6.50 25.48 23.13
N THR A 312 6.99 26.24 22.15
CA THR A 312 7.74 25.79 20.97
C THR A 312 9.09 25.16 21.33
N ARG A 313 9.34 23.92 20.89
CA ARG A 313 10.66 23.28 20.95
C ARG A 313 11.46 23.52 19.66
N VAL A 314 12.77 23.65 19.85
CA VAL A 314 13.79 23.84 18.81
C VAL A 314 13.96 22.53 18.01
N PRO A 315 13.98 22.56 16.66
CA PRO A 315 14.09 21.36 15.85
C PRO A 315 15.51 20.80 15.89
N THR A 316 15.63 19.54 16.31
CA THR A 316 16.80 18.70 16.06
C THR A 316 16.62 18.01 14.72
N THR A 317 17.64 18.05 13.86
CA THR A 317 17.64 17.41 12.53
C THR A 317 17.33 15.91 12.69
N PRO A 318 16.25 15.40 12.08
CA PRO A 318 15.89 13.98 12.17
C PRO A 318 16.97 13.09 11.55
N PRO A 319 17.17 11.86 12.05
CA PRO A 319 18.01 10.88 11.39
C PRO A 319 17.49 10.61 9.97
N GLN A 320 18.38 10.61 8.98
CA GLN A 320 18.00 10.30 7.60
C GLN A 320 17.65 8.82 7.51
N VAL A 321 16.37 8.53 7.20
CA VAL A 321 15.89 7.18 6.88
C VAL A 321 16.60 6.73 5.59
N ALA A 322 17.21 5.55 5.63
CA ALA A 322 17.85 4.94 4.46
C ALA A 322 16.78 4.71 3.37
N ASP A 323 17.04 5.21 2.17
CA ASP A 323 16.09 5.25 1.04
C ASP A 323 16.66 4.44 -0.14
N GLY A 324 16.92 3.15 0.11
CA GLY A 324 17.51 2.22 -0.84
C GLY A 324 18.11 0.97 -0.20
N VAL A 325 18.80 0.16 -1.02
CA VAL A 325 19.54 -1.03 -0.56
C VAL A 325 20.86 -0.60 0.07
N SER A 326 21.14 -1.12 1.27
CA SER A 326 22.42 -0.93 1.94
C SER A 326 23.42 -1.99 1.52
N VAL A 327 24.58 -1.55 1.03
CA VAL A 327 25.70 -2.42 0.69
C VAL A 327 26.95 -1.96 1.41
N THR A 328 27.68 -2.91 1.99
CA THR A 328 29.04 -2.72 2.49
C THR A 328 29.98 -3.56 1.66
N CYS A 329 30.90 -2.89 0.97
CA CYS A 329 31.85 -3.50 0.07
C CYS A 329 33.11 -3.96 0.81
N ASP A 330 33.80 -4.96 0.28
CA ASP A 330 35.05 -5.48 0.84
C ASP A 330 36.19 -4.45 0.91
N ASN A 331 36.14 -3.44 0.02
CA ASN A 331 37.07 -2.31 0.03
C ASN A 331 36.75 -1.25 1.10
N GLY A 332 35.67 -1.46 1.89
CA GLY A 332 35.20 -0.55 2.92
C GLY A 332 34.25 0.54 2.45
N ALA A 333 33.96 0.64 1.15
CA ALA A 333 32.91 1.53 0.64
C ALA A 333 31.55 1.08 1.19
N ARG A 334 30.73 2.05 1.60
CA ARG A 334 29.38 1.77 2.09
C ARG A 334 28.43 2.82 1.56
N PHE A 335 27.26 2.36 1.15
CA PHE A 335 26.13 3.21 0.81
C PHE A 335 24.82 2.58 1.29
N ASP A 336 23.83 3.41 1.59
CA ASP A 336 22.51 3.07 2.15
C ASP A 336 21.37 3.63 1.26
N ASN A 337 21.70 4.05 0.04
CA ASN A 337 20.79 4.62 -0.95
C ASN A 337 20.86 3.89 -2.30
N GLY A 338 21.20 2.60 -2.29
CA GLY A 338 21.38 1.81 -3.49
C GLY A 338 20.09 1.56 -4.26
N VAL A 339 20.16 1.68 -5.58
CA VAL A 339 19.13 1.19 -6.52
C VAL A 339 19.53 -0.21 -6.95
N GLU A 340 18.63 -1.18 -6.75
CA GLU A 340 18.84 -2.59 -7.06
C GLU A 340 18.23 -2.97 -8.41
N PHE A 341 19.02 -3.66 -9.23
CA PHE A 341 18.64 -4.25 -10.50
C PHE A 341 18.88 -5.75 -10.42
N THR A 342 17.83 -6.55 -10.48
CA THR A 342 17.95 -8.01 -10.49
C THR A 342 18.00 -8.49 -11.92
N VAL A 343 19.14 -9.02 -12.37
CA VAL A 343 19.22 -9.71 -13.66
C VAL A 343 18.77 -11.14 -13.44
N VAL A 344 17.67 -11.51 -14.08
CA VAL A 344 16.99 -12.78 -13.86
C VAL A 344 17.53 -13.82 -14.84
N GLN A 345 17.82 -15.02 -14.34
CA GLN A 345 18.28 -16.15 -15.14
C GLN A 345 19.55 -15.87 -15.96
N MET A 346 20.60 -15.33 -15.33
CA MET A 346 21.88 -15.15 -16.00
C MET A 346 22.47 -16.50 -16.44
N ARG A 347 22.85 -16.60 -17.71
CA ARG A 347 23.39 -17.84 -18.28
C ARG A 347 24.77 -18.18 -17.72
N SER A 348 24.93 -19.43 -17.32
CA SER A 348 26.25 -20.00 -16.98
C SER A 348 27.22 -19.96 -18.18
N GLY A 349 28.49 -19.71 -17.91
CA GLY A 349 29.57 -19.69 -18.91
C GLY A 349 29.68 -18.40 -19.74
N PHE A 350 28.88 -17.38 -19.41
CA PHE A 350 28.99 -16.04 -19.99
C PHE A 350 29.72 -15.09 -19.04
N THR A 351 30.47 -14.15 -19.62
CA THR A 351 31.04 -13.03 -18.89
C THR A 351 30.20 -11.79 -19.13
N TYR A 352 29.84 -11.12 -18.05
CA TYR A 352 29.07 -9.90 -18.04
C TYR A 352 29.94 -8.74 -17.56
N THR A 353 29.54 -7.52 -17.94
CA THR A 353 30.18 -6.30 -17.44
C THR A 353 29.10 -5.28 -17.14
N ALA A 354 29.02 -4.85 -15.89
CA ALA A 354 28.16 -3.76 -15.46
C ALA A 354 29.02 -2.51 -15.26
N THR A 355 28.58 -1.38 -15.82
CA THR A 355 29.28 -0.09 -15.72
C THR A 355 28.29 1.00 -15.29
N ALA A 356 28.59 1.73 -14.23
CA ALA A 356 27.80 2.87 -13.75
C ALA A 356 28.52 4.19 -14.07
N LEU A 357 27.83 5.08 -14.80
CA LEU A 357 28.32 6.42 -15.16
C LEU A 357 27.50 7.48 -14.43
N GLY A 358 28.11 8.28 -13.56
CA GLY A 358 27.42 9.35 -12.86
C GLY A 358 27.17 10.60 -13.72
N ILE A 359 25.98 11.19 -13.56
CA ILE A 359 25.58 12.45 -14.20
C ILE A 359 25.72 13.59 -13.19
N GLY A 360 26.12 14.77 -13.65
CA GLY A 360 26.19 15.97 -12.80
C GLY A 360 27.24 15.92 -11.69
N GLY A 361 28.24 15.05 -11.81
CA GLY A 361 29.26 14.85 -10.78
C GLY A 361 28.88 13.83 -9.70
N PHE A 362 27.80 13.07 -9.91
CA PHE A 362 27.48 11.90 -9.10
C PHE A 362 28.63 10.88 -9.16
N ASP A 363 28.93 10.29 -8.00
CA ASP A 363 30.02 9.36 -7.76
C ASP A 363 29.46 7.96 -7.48
N PRO A 364 29.17 7.16 -8.53
CA PRO A 364 28.50 5.88 -8.37
C PRO A 364 29.43 4.78 -7.83
N VAL A 365 28.98 4.08 -6.79
CA VAL A 365 29.54 2.80 -6.34
C VAL A 365 28.66 1.68 -6.90
N LEU A 366 29.28 0.68 -7.52
CA LEU A 366 28.58 -0.46 -8.13
C LEU A 366 28.92 -1.76 -7.40
N ALA A 367 27.90 -2.47 -6.93
CA ALA A 367 28.00 -3.80 -6.35
C ALA A 367 27.30 -4.84 -7.23
N VAL A 368 27.84 -6.06 -7.27
CA VAL A 368 27.28 -7.24 -7.94
C VAL A 368 27.24 -8.35 -6.91
N LEU A 369 26.04 -8.69 -6.45
CA LEU A 369 25.77 -9.58 -5.34
C LEU A 369 25.11 -10.87 -5.85
N ASP A 370 25.52 -12.00 -5.30
CA ASP A 370 24.84 -13.28 -5.48
C ASP A 370 23.65 -13.45 -4.53
N GLU A 371 22.99 -14.61 -4.57
CA GLU A 371 21.84 -14.94 -3.72
C GLU A 371 22.13 -14.92 -2.21
N SER A 372 23.39 -15.00 -1.80
CA SER A 372 23.81 -14.90 -0.40
C SER A 372 24.05 -13.46 0.06
N GLY A 373 24.01 -12.50 -0.88
CA GLY A 373 24.36 -11.10 -0.64
C GLY A 373 25.87 -10.84 -0.59
N GLU A 374 26.70 -11.86 -0.83
CA GLU A 374 28.13 -11.70 -1.05
C GLU A 374 28.40 -11.32 -2.51
N GLY A 375 29.45 -10.55 -2.77
CA GLY A 375 29.64 -10.03 -4.12
C GLY A 375 30.89 -9.22 -4.37
N LEU A 376 30.98 -8.73 -5.60
CA LEU A 376 32.03 -7.84 -6.05
C LEU A 376 31.55 -6.39 -5.95
N CYS A 377 32.42 -5.51 -5.48
CA CYS A 377 32.18 -4.07 -5.52
C CYS A 377 33.27 -3.36 -6.31
N SER A 378 32.87 -2.26 -6.94
CA SER A 378 33.76 -1.34 -7.62
C SER A 378 33.37 0.10 -7.30
N ASP A 379 34.40 0.90 -7.05
CA ASP A 379 34.38 2.34 -6.82
C ASP A 379 35.60 2.88 -7.58
N ASP A 380 35.41 3.87 -8.45
CA ASP A 380 36.47 4.49 -9.27
C ASP A 380 37.27 3.53 -10.20
N ASP A 381 36.60 2.68 -11.00
CA ASP A 381 37.32 1.79 -11.94
C ASP A 381 37.91 2.59 -13.12
N VAL A 382 39.23 2.58 -13.23
CA VAL A 382 39.97 3.30 -14.28
C VAL A 382 39.54 2.95 -15.70
N ASN A 383 39.02 1.76 -15.95
CA ASN A 383 38.55 1.36 -17.27
C ASN A 383 37.14 1.89 -17.57
N ALA A 384 36.32 2.15 -16.53
CA ALA A 384 35.01 2.80 -16.66
C ALA A 384 35.13 4.22 -17.21
N SER A 385 36.26 4.91 -16.93
CA SER A 385 36.52 6.27 -17.42
C SER A 385 36.53 6.40 -18.95
N SER A 386 36.64 5.28 -19.67
CA SER A 386 36.65 5.25 -21.14
C SER A 386 35.26 5.08 -21.76
N TYR A 387 34.24 4.76 -20.96
CA TYR A 387 32.89 4.55 -21.42
C TYR A 387 32.23 5.87 -21.83
N ARG A 388 31.30 5.78 -22.77
CA ARG A 388 30.48 6.90 -23.19
C ARG A 388 29.13 6.39 -23.65
N ALA A 389 28.07 6.96 -23.09
CA ALA A 389 26.70 6.78 -23.56
C ALA A 389 26.23 8.07 -24.24
N THR A 390 25.42 7.95 -25.29
CA THR A 390 24.69 9.08 -25.85
C THR A 390 23.26 8.61 -26.05
N LEU A 391 22.38 9.03 -25.15
CA LEU A 391 21.01 8.54 -25.03
C LEU A 391 20.02 9.66 -25.38
N PRO A 392 18.85 9.34 -25.96
CA PRO A 392 17.84 10.33 -26.28
C PRO A 392 17.40 11.21 -25.10
N THR A 393 17.23 10.64 -23.91
CA THR A 393 16.70 11.38 -22.74
C THR A 393 17.77 12.16 -21.97
N THR A 394 18.97 11.61 -21.83
CA THR A 394 20.03 12.17 -20.97
C THR A 394 21.16 12.85 -21.76
N GLY A 395 21.17 12.73 -23.10
CA GLY A 395 22.23 13.26 -23.94
C GLY A 395 23.54 12.47 -23.78
N GLY A 396 24.68 13.17 -23.88
CA GLY A 396 26.01 12.55 -23.80
C GLY A 396 26.51 12.42 -22.36
N VAL A 397 26.69 11.19 -21.88
CA VAL A 397 27.28 10.87 -20.58
C VAL A 397 28.65 10.23 -20.82
N ASN A 398 29.72 10.85 -20.32
CA ASN A 398 31.07 10.32 -20.42
C ASN A 398 31.47 9.70 -19.08
N GLY A 399 32.14 8.56 -19.12
CA GLY A 399 32.88 8.04 -18.00
C GLY A 399 33.95 9.03 -17.54
N ASN A 400 34.27 8.97 -16.25
CA ASN A 400 35.27 9.80 -15.59
C ASN A 400 35.98 8.97 -14.51
N SER A 401 36.77 9.63 -13.66
CA SER A 401 37.48 8.95 -12.56
C SER A 401 36.57 8.38 -11.48
N PHE A 402 35.31 8.81 -11.43
CA PHE A 402 34.26 8.38 -10.48
C PHE A 402 33.37 7.26 -11.03
N SER A 403 33.61 6.82 -12.26
CA SER A 403 32.78 5.78 -12.87
C SER A 403 33.18 4.41 -12.35
N SER A 404 32.20 3.56 -12.11
CA SER A 404 32.43 2.22 -11.53
C SER A 404 32.13 1.13 -12.53
N ARG A 405 32.90 0.05 -12.47
CA ARG A 405 32.72 -1.10 -13.36
C ARG A 405 33.05 -2.40 -12.65
N VAL A 406 32.16 -3.38 -12.81
CA VAL A 406 32.38 -4.74 -12.34
C VAL A 406 32.26 -5.70 -13.52
N ARG A 407 33.28 -6.53 -13.70
CA ARG A 407 33.25 -7.69 -14.60
C ARG A 407 33.03 -8.93 -13.77
N PHE A 408 32.04 -9.73 -14.13
CA PHE A 408 31.68 -10.93 -13.39
C PHE A 408 31.28 -12.05 -14.35
N ASP A 409 31.54 -13.29 -13.93
CA ASP A 409 31.21 -14.48 -14.70
C ASP A 409 30.12 -15.25 -13.94
N GLN A 410 29.11 -15.74 -14.65
CA GLN A 410 28.21 -16.71 -14.03
C GLN A 410 28.78 -18.11 -14.19
N ASN A 411 29.40 -18.62 -13.13
CA ASN A 411 30.05 -19.94 -13.11
C ASN A 411 29.29 -20.94 -12.22
N SER A 412 28.05 -20.64 -11.82
CA SER A 412 27.23 -21.55 -11.03
C SER A 412 27.04 -22.90 -11.75
N ALA A 413 26.91 -23.98 -10.97
CA ALA A 413 26.61 -25.31 -11.50
C ALA A 413 25.17 -25.42 -12.03
N SER A 414 24.29 -24.48 -11.64
CA SER A 414 22.97 -24.29 -12.25
C SER A 414 23.13 -23.62 -13.61
N ALA A 415 22.31 -23.98 -14.59
CA ALA A 415 22.37 -23.36 -15.92
C ALA A 415 22.05 -21.85 -15.89
N PHE A 416 21.31 -21.42 -14.86
CA PHE A 416 20.81 -20.08 -14.65
C PHE A 416 20.88 -19.70 -13.15
N ALA A 417 21.19 -18.46 -12.84
CA ALA A 417 21.02 -17.90 -11.50
C ALA A 417 20.79 -16.39 -11.59
N ASP A 418 20.06 -15.84 -10.61
CA ASP A 418 19.78 -14.42 -10.52
C ASP A 418 20.98 -13.70 -9.90
N VAL A 419 21.22 -12.47 -10.33
CA VAL A 419 22.30 -11.61 -9.81
C VAL A 419 21.72 -10.25 -9.50
N SER A 420 22.01 -9.74 -8.30
CA SER A 420 21.62 -8.38 -7.90
C SER A 420 22.75 -7.41 -8.23
N LEU A 421 22.45 -6.37 -8.99
CA LEU A 421 23.35 -5.26 -9.26
C LEU A 421 22.84 -4.06 -8.46
N VAL A 422 23.68 -3.47 -7.62
CA VAL A 422 23.27 -2.33 -6.78
C VAL A 422 24.15 -1.13 -7.10
N VAL A 423 23.52 -0.01 -7.49
CA VAL A 423 24.21 1.27 -7.72
C VAL A 423 23.83 2.25 -6.62
N GLY A 424 24.80 2.64 -5.79
CA GLY A 424 24.65 3.69 -4.77
C GLY A 424 25.60 4.85 -5.02
N GLY A 425 25.52 5.89 -4.20
CA GLY A 425 26.49 7.00 -4.27
C GLY A 425 27.56 6.89 -3.19
N PHE A 426 28.81 7.17 -3.53
CA PHE A 426 29.90 7.18 -2.57
C PHE A 426 29.59 8.15 -1.42
N GLY A 427 29.67 7.65 -0.18
CA GLY A 427 29.33 8.45 1.00
C GLY A 427 27.86 8.86 1.08
N ASN A 428 26.94 8.02 0.56
CA ASN A 428 25.49 8.28 0.52
C ASN A 428 25.10 9.51 -0.32
N GLN A 429 25.94 9.91 -1.27
CA GLN A 429 25.57 10.95 -2.23
C GLN A 429 24.36 10.50 -3.04
N ARG A 430 23.46 11.44 -3.34
CA ARG A 430 22.33 11.21 -4.24
C ARG A 430 22.63 11.83 -5.59
N GLY A 431 22.17 11.19 -6.66
CA GLY A 431 22.36 11.72 -8.00
C GLY A 431 21.75 10.82 -9.06
N GLU A 432 21.96 11.21 -10.30
CA GLU A 432 21.49 10.51 -11.49
C GLU A 432 22.66 9.73 -12.11
N PHE A 433 22.38 8.56 -12.67
CA PHE A 433 23.39 7.72 -13.31
C PHE A 433 22.84 6.97 -14.51
N VAL A 434 23.75 6.50 -15.36
CA VAL A 434 23.47 5.51 -16.41
C VAL A 434 24.12 4.19 -16.01
N LEU A 435 23.33 3.12 -15.92
CA LEU A 435 23.84 1.75 -15.79
C LEU A 435 23.89 1.10 -17.17
N ILE A 436 25.07 0.60 -17.56
CA ILE A 436 25.32 -0.11 -18.82
C ILE A 436 25.59 -1.56 -18.49
N LEU A 437 24.81 -2.47 -19.06
CA LEU A 437 24.98 -3.91 -18.92
C LEU A 437 25.43 -4.52 -20.25
N GLU A 438 26.58 -5.17 -20.23
CA GLU A 438 27.19 -5.85 -21.38
C GLU A 438 27.31 -7.35 -21.13
N GLY A 439 27.35 -8.14 -22.20
CA GLY A 439 27.39 -9.60 -22.14
C GLY A 439 26.02 -10.26 -22.23
N MET A 440 24.96 -9.46 -22.31
CA MET A 440 23.60 -9.89 -22.62
C MET A 440 23.52 -10.36 -24.08
N GLY A 441 22.69 -11.37 -24.36
CA GLY A 441 22.50 -11.97 -25.66
C GLY A 441 21.13 -12.66 -25.77
N VAL A 442 20.53 -12.62 -26.96
CA VAL A 442 19.30 -13.37 -27.24
C VAL A 442 19.68 -14.63 -28.00
N THR A 443 19.37 -15.81 -27.47
CA THR A 443 19.70 -17.10 -28.09
C THR A 443 18.46 -17.94 -28.30
N GLN A 444 18.46 -18.85 -29.27
CA GLN A 444 17.33 -19.77 -29.46
C GLN A 444 17.07 -20.68 -28.23
N ALA A 445 17.97 -20.72 -27.26
CA ALA A 445 17.84 -21.53 -26.06
C ALA A 445 16.99 -20.87 -24.96
N ASP A 446 16.83 -19.54 -24.98
CA ASP A 446 16.16 -18.79 -23.91
C ASP A 446 14.69 -18.48 -24.20
N ASN A 447 14.23 -18.42 -25.46
CA ASN A 447 12.85 -18.11 -25.92
C ASN A 447 12.21 -16.82 -25.36
N VAL A 448 12.83 -16.17 -24.37
CA VAL A 448 12.32 -15.05 -23.55
C VAL A 448 13.35 -13.91 -23.50
N GLY A 449 14.57 -14.11 -24.03
CA GLY A 449 15.67 -13.15 -23.92
C GLY A 449 16.35 -13.18 -22.55
N ASP A 450 16.94 -12.05 -22.15
CA ASP A 450 17.58 -11.90 -20.84
C ASP A 450 16.75 -10.94 -19.96
N PRO A 451 15.85 -11.46 -19.10
CA PRO A 451 15.00 -10.63 -18.26
C PRO A 451 15.79 -9.91 -17.17
N PHE A 452 15.37 -8.70 -16.82
CA PHE A 452 15.84 -8.02 -15.63
C PHE A 452 14.70 -7.23 -14.97
N ALA A 453 14.79 -7.07 -13.66
CA ALA A 453 13.87 -6.29 -12.84
C ALA A 453 14.63 -5.11 -12.21
N VAL A 454 13.94 -4.00 -12.01
CA VAL A 454 14.48 -2.83 -11.29
C VAL A 454 13.62 -2.59 -10.06
N ARG A 455 14.25 -2.58 -8.88
CA ARG A 455 13.58 -2.23 -7.64
C ARG A 455 13.49 -0.71 -7.52
N LEU A 456 12.29 -0.18 -7.73
CA LEU A 456 12.02 1.25 -7.57
C LEU A 456 12.13 1.63 -6.09
N THR A 457 12.97 2.63 -5.78
CA THR A 457 13.07 3.21 -4.43
C THR A 457 12.25 4.50 -4.33
N GLN A 458 11.91 4.92 -3.11
CA GLN A 458 11.20 6.19 -2.91
C GLN A 458 12.09 7.36 -3.37
N GLY A 459 13.41 7.25 -3.24
CA GLY A 459 14.38 8.20 -3.76
C GLY A 459 14.30 8.36 -5.28
N MET A 460 14.12 7.26 -6.03
CA MET A 460 13.91 7.32 -7.48
C MET A 460 12.60 8.04 -7.82
N VAL A 461 11.50 7.72 -7.13
CA VAL A 461 10.20 8.38 -7.35
C VAL A 461 10.30 9.88 -7.06
N ASN A 462 10.88 10.24 -5.90
CA ASN A 462 11.02 11.62 -5.46
C ASN A 462 11.96 12.45 -6.34
N SER A 463 12.88 11.81 -7.06
CA SER A 463 13.79 12.50 -7.97
C SER A 463 13.07 13.15 -9.15
N GLY A 464 11.90 12.63 -9.53
CA GLY A 464 11.18 13.03 -10.75
C GLY A 464 11.90 12.69 -12.05
N VAL A 465 13.03 11.97 -11.98
CA VAL A 465 13.76 11.49 -13.16
C VAL A 465 13.12 10.18 -13.64
N PRO A 466 12.68 10.09 -14.91
CA PRO A 466 12.06 8.88 -15.42
C PRO A 466 13.08 7.75 -15.55
N LEU A 467 12.73 6.54 -15.07
CA LEU A 467 13.47 5.33 -15.38
C LEU A 467 13.30 5.03 -16.87
N THR A 468 14.38 5.12 -17.63
CA THR A 468 14.38 4.84 -19.07
C THR A 468 15.29 3.64 -19.36
N VAL A 469 14.75 2.64 -20.03
CA VAL A 469 15.48 1.44 -20.45
C VAL A 469 15.81 1.56 -21.95
N TYR A 470 17.03 1.19 -22.31
CA TYR A 470 17.48 1.10 -23.70
C TYR A 470 18.09 -0.26 -23.97
N MET A 471 17.68 -0.92 -25.05
CA MET A 471 18.37 -2.07 -25.60
C MET A 471 19.09 -1.66 -26.87
N ILE A 472 20.41 -1.89 -26.93
CA ILE A 472 21.24 -1.52 -28.08
C ILE A 472 21.86 -2.79 -28.65
N GLY A 473 21.51 -3.11 -29.90
CA GLY A 473 22.11 -4.24 -30.61
C GLY A 473 23.60 -4.01 -30.88
N ALA A 474 24.45 -4.91 -30.38
CA ALA A 474 25.88 -4.88 -30.66
C ALA A 474 26.21 -5.23 -32.13
N SER A 475 25.24 -5.74 -32.89
CA SER A 475 25.35 -6.03 -34.31
C SER A 475 24.10 -5.57 -35.05
N ALA A 476 24.25 -5.18 -36.31
CA ALA A 476 23.12 -4.77 -37.15
C ALA A 476 22.13 -5.90 -37.48
N SER A 477 22.44 -7.14 -37.12
CA SER A 477 21.55 -8.30 -37.28
C SER A 477 20.70 -8.59 -36.05
N LEU A 478 20.96 -7.93 -34.92
CA LEU A 478 20.10 -8.01 -33.75
C LEU A 478 19.02 -6.94 -33.89
N ASP A 479 17.77 -7.40 -33.89
CA ASP A 479 16.57 -6.56 -33.90
C ASP A 479 16.11 -6.40 -32.44
N PRO A 480 16.42 -5.27 -31.77
CA PRO A 480 16.19 -5.15 -30.33
C PRO A 480 14.70 -4.94 -30.04
N LEU A 481 14.08 -5.93 -29.39
CA LEU A 481 12.75 -5.83 -28.81
C LEU A 481 12.87 -5.73 -27.30
N THR A 482 12.25 -4.71 -26.70
CA THR A 482 12.09 -4.59 -25.25
C THR A 482 10.61 -4.55 -24.92
N TYR A 483 10.17 -5.30 -23.92
CA TYR A 483 8.81 -5.20 -23.41
C TYR A 483 8.82 -5.22 -21.88
N LEU A 484 7.85 -4.55 -21.29
CA LEU A 484 7.61 -4.64 -19.86
C LEU A 484 6.82 -5.93 -19.59
N SER A 485 7.22 -6.68 -18.57
CA SER A 485 6.52 -7.90 -18.17
C SER A 485 6.12 -7.84 -16.70
N PHE A 486 4.91 -8.31 -16.43
CA PHE A 486 4.43 -8.58 -15.07
C PHE A 486 4.06 -10.06 -14.99
N ASP A 487 4.65 -10.78 -14.05
CA ASP A 487 4.42 -12.22 -13.82
C ASP A 487 4.63 -13.14 -15.05
N GLY A 488 5.50 -12.72 -15.97
CA GLY A 488 5.82 -13.48 -17.18
C GLY A 488 4.90 -13.20 -18.37
N ASP A 489 3.86 -12.39 -18.19
CA ASP A 489 3.02 -11.86 -19.27
C ASP A 489 3.51 -10.47 -19.70
N VAL A 490 3.25 -10.09 -20.95
CA VAL A 490 3.53 -8.73 -21.44
C VAL A 490 2.58 -7.76 -20.74
N ALA A 491 3.12 -6.71 -20.14
CA ALA A 491 2.35 -5.66 -19.52
C ALA A 491 1.47 -4.97 -20.56
N VAL A 492 0.24 -4.62 -20.17
CA VAL A 492 -0.64 -3.78 -20.98
C VAL A 492 -0.80 -2.43 -20.31
N ASP A 493 -0.87 -1.37 -21.10
CA ASP A 493 -1.13 -0.02 -20.60
C ASP A 493 -2.62 0.17 -20.25
N ASP A 494 -2.97 1.38 -19.79
CA ASP A 494 -4.35 1.72 -19.41
C ASP A 494 -5.34 1.64 -20.59
N PHE A 495 -4.88 1.49 -21.83
CA PHE A 495 -5.70 1.29 -23.02
C PHE A 495 -5.79 -0.18 -23.47
N GLY A 496 -5.08 -1.07 -22.78
CA GLY A 496 -5.00 -2.49 -23.12
C GLY A 496 -3.99 -2.80 -24.23
N ASP A 497 -3.13 -1.84 -24.60
CA ASP A 497 -2.07 -2.04 -25.58
C ASP A 497 -0.82 -2.61 -24.88
N GLU A 498 -0.15 -3.57 -25.52
CA GLU A 498 1.08 -4.15 -24.99
C GLU A 498 2.18 -3.08 -24.84
N VAL A 499 2.79 -3.01 -23.66
CA VAL A 499 3.91 -2.10 -23.36
C VAL A 499 5.19 -2.73 -23.90
N LEU A 500 5.36 -2.63 -25.22
CA LEU A 500 6.54 -3.07 -25.95
C LEU A 500 7.12 -1.92 -26.77
N CYS A 501 8.41 -2.03 -27.04
CA CYS A 501 9.16 -1.13 -27.90
C CYS A 501 10.00 -1.97 -28.84
N ASP A 502 9.59 -1.98 -30.10
CA ASP A 502 10.29 -2.58 -31.24
C ASP A 502 10.82 -1.42 -32.09
N ASP A 503 12.14 -1.28 -32.22
CA ASP A 503 12.78 -0.10 -32.84
C ASP A 503 12.45 1.27 -32.19
N ALA A 504 13.27 1.67 -31.20
CA ALA A 504 13.17 2.97 -30.50
C ALA A 504 13.24 4.25 -31.40
N GLY A 505 13.53 4.10 -32.71
CA GLY A 505 13.49 5.18 -33.69
C GLY A 505 12.09 5.52 -34.21
N ASN A 506 11.10 4.67 -33.94
CA ASN A 506 9.73 4.84 -34.41
C ASN A 506 8.73 4.85 -33.23
N ALA A 507 8.29 6.04 -32.82
CA ALA A 507 7.32 6.24 -31.74
C ALA A 507 5.88 5.77 -32.06
N SER A 508 5.70 4.92 -33.07
CA SER A 508 4.48 4.14 -33.28
C SER A 508 4.67 2.66 -33.00
N LEU A 509 5.91 2.25 -32.70
CA LEU A 509 6.31 0.90 -32.33
C LEU A 509 6.77 0.84 -30.86
N CYS A 510 6.71 2.00 -30.20
CA CYS A 510 6.82 2.34 -28.79
C CYS A 510 5.84 3.51 -28.57
#